data_AF-A0A7C5X4F6-F1
#
_entry.id   AF-A0A7C5X4F6-F1
#
_cell.length_a   1.000
_cell.length_b   1.000
_cell.length_c   1.000
_cell.angle_alpha   90.00
_cell.angle_beta   90.00
_cell.angle_gamma   90.00
#
_symmetry.space_group_name_H-M   'P 1'
#
loop_
_entity.id
_entity.type
_entity.pdbx_description
1 polymer ?
#
loop_
_entity_poly.entity_id
_entity_poly.type
_entity_poly.pdbx_seq_one_letter_code
_entity_poly.pdbx_strand_id
1 'polypeptide(L)'
;MEKLLAKLSEIEREMRELEGIFGDPQAPGRPDFPELSRRYNRLREILEKGEELRRVLQSIAEEEELLKETEDEELERELREELERDREKAERVSQELRRLLLPPHPDDH
;
A
#
# COMPACT_ATOMS: atom_id res chain seq x y z
N MET A 1 -4.95 10.83 -2.75
CA MET A 1 -4.53 9.44 -2.44
C MET A 1 -5.71 8.48 -2.26
N GLU A 2 -6.93 8.96 -2.00
CA GLU A 2 -8.15 8.15 -1.86
C GLU A 2 -8.36 7.08 -2.97
N LYS A 3 -8.18 7.44 -4.25
CA LYS A 3 -8.27 6.48 -5.36
C LYS A 3 -7.30 5.31 -5.26
N LEU A 4 -6.09 5.53 -4.72
CA LEU A 4 -5.11 4.47 -4.51
C LEU A 4 -5.55 3.54 -3.38
N LEU A 5 -6.06 4.10 -2.28
CA LEU A 5 -6.59 3.32 -1.17
C LEU A 5 -7.80 2.47 -1.61
N ALA A 6 -8.71 3.04 -2.40
CA ALA A 6 -9.81 2.28 -3.00
C ALA A 6 -9.30 1.11 -3.88
N LYS A 7 -8.23 1.35 -4.64
CA LYS A 7 -7.62 0.31 -5.46
C LYS A 7 -6.96 -0.80 -4.64
N LEU A 8 -6.30 -0.45 -3.53
CA LEU A 8 -5.76 -1.43 -2.59
C LEU A 8 -6.89 -2.31 -2.00
N SER A 9 -8.02 -1.71 -1.64
CA SER A 9 -9.17 -2.48 -1.13
C SER A 9 -9.77 -3.44 -2.17
N GLU A 10 -9.71 -3.11 -3.46
CA GLU A 10 -10.04 -4.06 -4.53
C GLU A 10 -9.04 -5.21 -4.60
N ILE A 11 -7.75 -4.91 -4.55
CA ILE A 11 -6.69 -5.90 -4.60
C ILE A 11 -6.73 -6.84 -3.40
N GLU A 12 -7.05 -6.34 -2.20
CA GLU A 12 -7.26 -7.18 -1.02
C GLU A 12 -8.41 -8.17 -1.18
N ARG A 13 -9.50 -7.77 -1.86
CA ARG A 13 -10.61 -8.68 -2.15
C ARG A 13 -10.15 -9.80 -3.08
N GLU A 14 -9.46 -9.43 -4.14
CA GLU A 14 -8.88 -10.38 -5.11
C GLU A 14 -7.84 -11.29 -4.44
N MET A 15 -7.02 -10.76 -3.53
CA MET A 15 -6.03 -11.53 -2.77
C MET A 15 -6.71 -12.62 -1.94
N ARG A 16 -7.80 -12.28 -1.22
CA ARG A 16 -8.57 -13.26 -0.44
C ARG A 16 -9.19 -14.36 -1.30
N GLU A 17 -9.61 -14.04 -2.52
CA GLU A 17 -10.10 -15.04 -3.47
C GLU A 17 -8.98 -16.00 -3.89
N LEU A 18 -7.78 -15.49 -4.18
CA LEU A 18 -6.60 -16.29 -4.51
C LEU A 18 -6.14 -17.16 -3.33
N GLU A 19 -6.15 -16.61 -2.10
CA GLU A 19 -5.84 -17.36 -0.88
C GLU A 19 -6.82 -18.53 -0.66
N GLY A 20 -8.10 -18.32 -0.97
CA GLY A 20 -9.11 -19.37 -0.94
C GLY A 20 -8.81 -20.50 -1.93
N ILE A 21 -8.31 -20.18 -3.13
CA ILE A 21 -7.88 -21.18 -4.11
C ILE A 21 -6.63 -21.91 -3.61
N PHE A 22 -5.63 -21.20 -3.09
CA PHE A 22 -4.38 -21.81 -2.60
C PHE A 22 -4.54 -22.62 -1.31
N GLY A 23 -5.62 -22.40 -0.56
CA GLY A 23 -6.00 -23.25 0.56
C GLY A 23 -6.48 -24.65 0.16
N ASP A 24 -6.83 -24.88 -1.10
CA ASP A 24 -7.22 -26.20 -1.61
C ASP A 24 -5.98 -27.09 -1.86
N PRO A 25 -5.87 -28.28 -1.21
CA PRO A 25 -4.78 -29.23 -1.46
C PRO A 25 -4.64 -29.66 -2.93
N GLN A 26 -5.69 -29.55 -3.74
CA GLN A 26 -5.69 -29.89 -5.17
C GLN A 26 -5.23 -28.73 -6.06
N ALA A 27 -5.11 -27.50 -5.55
CA ALA A 27 -4.77 -26.32 -6.33
C ALA A 27 -3.49 -26.46 -7.17
N PRO A 28 -2.39 -27.06 -6.68
CA PRO A 28 -1.16 -27.23 -7.47
C PRO A 28 -1.33 -28.09 -8.74
N GLY A 29 -2.38 -28.92 -8.81
CA GLY A 29 -2.68 -29.74 -9.98
C GLY A 29 -3.41 -28.98 -11.10
N ARG A 30 -3.80 -27.72 -10.89
CA ARG A 30 -4.54 -26.94 -11.87
C ARG A 30 -3.63 -26.42 -12.98
N PRO A 31 -4.09 -26.40 -14.24
CA PRO A 31 -3.28 -25.88 -15.36
C PRO A 31 -2.99 -24.38 -15.26
N ASP A 32 -3.83 -23.61 -14.57
CA ASP A 32 -3.67 -22.16 -14.35
C ASP A 32 -2.87 -21.80 -13.09
N PHE A 33 -2.46 -22.78 -12.28
CA PHE A 33 -1.77 -22.55 -11.00
C PHE A 33 -0.51 -21.67 -11.13
N PRO A 34 0.37 -21.84 -12.13
CA PRO A 34 1.53 -20.96 -12.29
C PRO A 34 1.17 -19.49 -12.52
N GLU A 35 0.06 -19.23 -13.23
CA GLU A 35 -0.42 -17.86 -13.49
C GLU A 35 -1.03 -17.24 -12.24
N LEU A 36 -1.86 -18.01 -11.53
CA LEU A 36 -2.42 -17.59 -10.23
C LEU A 36 -1.32 -17.26 -9.24
N SER A 37 -0.26 -18.07 -9.17
CA SER A 37 0.89 -17.85 -8.29
C SER A 37 1.63 -16.55 -8.62
N ARG A 38 1.90 -16.28 -9.91
CA ARG A 38 2.51 -15.02 -10.35
C ARG A 38 1.62 -13.82 -10.02
N ARG A 39 0.31 -13.94 -10.26
CA ARG A 39 -0.67 -12.91 -9.93
C ARG A 39 -0.66 -12.60 -8.44
N TYR A 40 -0.76 -13.63 -7.59
CA TYR A 40 -0.71 -13.48 -6.14
C TYR A 40 0.55 -12.76 -5.66
N ASN A 41 1.73 -13.16 -6.15
CA ASN A 41 2.99 -12.52 -5.77
C ASN A 41 3.01 -11.03 -6.15
N ARG A 42 2.49 -10.69 -7.34
CA ARG A 42 2.37 -9.28 -7.76
C ARG A 42 1.40 -8.50 -6.87
N LEU A 43 0.22 -9.06 -6.56
CA LEU A 43 -0.74 -8.39 -5.69
C LEU A 43 -0.16 -8.20 -4.28
N ARG A 44 0.58 -9.19 -3.77
CA ARG A 44 1.26 -9.10 -2.49
C ARG A 44 2.22 -7.91 -2.43
N GLU A 45 3.07 -7.75 -3.44
CA GLU A 45 4.01 -6.63 -3.51
C GLU A 45 3.29 -5.27 -3.51
N ILE A 46 2.18 -5.17 -4.26
CA ILE A 46 1.35 -3.97 -4.28
C ILE A 46 0.75 -3.69 -2.89
N LEU A 47 0.25 -4.72 -2.21
CA LEU A 47 -0.33 -4.58 -0.87
C LEU A 47 0.73 -4.22 0.18
N GLU A 48 1.93 -4.80 0.12
CA GLU A 48 3.05 -4.46 1.01
C GLU A 48 3.43 -2.98 0.87
N LYS A 49 3.49 -2.45 -0.36
CA LYS A 49 3.70 -1.01 -0.61
C LYS A 49 2.48 -0.17 -0.18
N GLY A 50 1.27 -0.71 -0.32
CA GLY A 50 0.05 -0.08 0.14
C GLY A 50 -0.02 0.10 1.66
N GLU A 51 0.47 -0.89 2.42
CA GLU A 51 0.61 -0.82 3.87
C GLU A 51 1.59 0.26 4.31
N GLU A 52 2.71 0.43 3.58
CA GLU A 52 3.63 1.55 3.82
C GLU A 52 2.92 2.90 3.69
N LEU A 53 2.13 3.10 2.62
CA LEU A 53 1.35 4.32 2.42
C LEU A 53 0.36 4.55 3.57
N ARG A 54 -0.37 3.50 3.99
CA ARG A 54 -1.35 3.59 5.09
C ARG A 54 -0.69 4.03 6.40
N ARG A 55 0.48 3.49 6.72
CA ARG A 55 1.22 3.87 7.94
C ARG A 55 1.64 5.33 7.92
N VAL A 56 2.18 5.82 6.79
CA VAL A 56 2.57 7.24 6.68
C VAL A 56 1.34 8.15 6.79
N LEU A 57 0.23 7.80 6.15
CA LEU A 57 -1.01 8.57 6.29
C LEU A 57 -1.57 8.57 7.71
N GLN A 58 -1.38 7.46 8.45
CA GLN A 58 -1.73 7.37 9.85
C GLN A 58 -0.84 8.28 10.72
N SER A 59 0.48 8.24 10.52
CA SER A 59 1.42 9.15 11.20
C SER A 59 1.04 10.61 11.01
N ILE A 60 0.78 11.02 9.75
CA ILE A 60 0.32 12.38 9.43
C ILE A 60 -0.97 12.73 10.20
N ALA A 61 -1.93 11.82 10.27
CA ALA A 61 -3.19 12.08 10.96
C ALA A 61 -3.01 12.22 12.48
N GLU A 62 -2.14 11.41 13.08
CA GLU A 62 -1.78 11.46 14.49
C GLU A 62 -1.03 12.76 14.83
N GLU A 63 -0.07 13.16 13.99
CA GLU A 63 0.68 14.42 14.09
C GLU A 63 -0.23 15.64 13.92
N GLU A 64 -1.15 15.62 12.95
CA GLU A 64 -2.13 16.70 12.73
C GLU A 64 -3.08 16.85 13.93
N GLU A 65 -3.45 15.75 14.60
CA GLU A 65 -4.27 15.82 15.80
C GLU A 65 -3.48 16.38 16.98
N LEU A 66 -2.26 15.90 17.21
CA LEU A 66 -1.39 16.41 18.27
C LEU A 66 -1.07 17.90 18.08
N LEU A 67 -0.88 18.35 16.84
CA LEU A 67 -0.64 19.75 16.51
C LEU A 67 -1.82 20.66 16.89
N LYS A 68 -3.06 20.15 16.89
CA LYS A 68 -4.24 20.92 17.32
C LYS A 68 -4.34 21.04 18.83
N GLU A 69 -3.78 20.08 19.57
CA GLU A 69 -3.88 19.99 21.02
C GLU A 69 -2.69 20.64 21.75
N THR A 70 -1.54 20.78 21.08
CA THR A 70 -0.34 21.35 21.68
C THR A 70 -0.43 22.88 21.84
N GLU A 71 0.01 23.37 23.00
CA GLU A 71 0.28 24.80 23.26
C GLU A 71 1.79 25.09 23.37
N ASP A 72 2.63 24.05 23.25
CA ASP A 72 4.08 24.14 23.31
C ASP A 72 4.65 24.51 21.93
N GLU A 73 5.26 25.70 21.83
CA GLU A 73 5.82 26.25 20.58
C GLU A 73 6.98 25.41 20.01
N GLU A 74 7.77 24.76 20.85
CA GLU A 74 8.87 23.89 20.40
C GLU A 74 8.30 22.62 19.77
N LEU A 75 7.35 21.97 20.46
CA LEU A 75 6.65 20.80 19.95
C LEU A 75 5.85 21.13 18.68
N GLU A 76 5.18 22.28 18.62
CA GLU A 76 4.46 22.73 17.43
C GLU A 76 5.40 22.82 16.21
N ARG A 77 6.59 23.38 16.41
CA ARG A 77 7.60 23.49 15.36
C ARG A 77 8.09 22.11 14.90
N GLU A 78 8.41 21.22 15.83
CA GLU A 78 8.86 19.85 15.51
C GLU A 78 7.80 19.08 14.71
N LEU A 79 6.53 19.14 15.12
CA LEU A 79 5.42 18.49 14.43
C LEU A 79 5.21 19.02 13.01
N ARG A 80 5.36 20.33 12.80
CA ARG A 80 5.28 20.91 11.45
C ARG A 80 6.40 20.42 10.54
N GLU A 81 7.61 20.27 11.06
CA GLU A 81 8.75 19.73 10.30
C GLU A 81 8.57 18.24 9.99
N GLU A 82 8.04 17.43 10.93
CA GLU A 82 7.71 16.02 10.67
C GLU A 82 6.59 15.87 9.63
N LEU A 83 5.51 16.66 9.76
CA LEU A 83 4.41 16.64 8.81
C LEU A 83 4.86 16.93 7.37
N GLU A 84 5.81 17.83 7.20
CA GLU A 84 6.40 18.10 5.88
C GLU A 84 7.13 16.85 5.34
N ARG A 85 8.00 16.24 6.15
CA ARG A 85 8.73 15.02 5.79
C ARG A 85 7.80 13.87 5.43
N ASP A 86 6.76 13.65 6.24
CA ASP A 86 5.85 12.53 6.04
C ASP A 86 4.91 12.76 4.86
N ARG A 87 4.50 14.01 4.58
CA ARG A 87 3.77 14.34 3.34
C ARG A 87 4.60 14.07 2.08
N GLU A 88 5.88 14.45 2.08
CA GLU A 88 6.79 14.12 0.98
C GLU A 88 6.96 12.61 0.79
N LYS A 89 7.12 11.89 1.91
CA LYS A 89 7.21 10.43 1.91
C LYS A 89 5.93 9.78 1.38
N ALA A 90 4.77 10.26 1.80
CA ALA A 90 3.47 9.78 1.30
C ALA A 90 3.36 9.96 -0.20
N GLU A 91 3.79 11.12 -0.74
CA GLU A 91 3.79 11.37 -2.18
C GLU A 91 4.73 10.41 -2.92
N ARG A 92 5.96 10.23 -2.44
CA ARG A 92 6.93 9.28 -3.02
C ARG A 92 6.40 7.84 -3.05
N VAL A 93 5.90 7.36 -1.91
CA VAL A 93 5.33 6.02 -1.80
C VAL A 93 4.11 5.87 -2.71
N SER A 94 3.29 6.92 -2.84
CA SER A 94 2.14 6.91 -3.76
C SER A 94 2.57 6.79 -5.23
N GLN A 95 3.69 7.39 -5.62
CA GLN A 95 4.22 7.29 -6.98
C GLN A 95 4.78 5.90 -7.27
N GLU A 96 5.52 5.31 -6.33
CA GLU A 96 5.97 3.92 -6.41
C GLU A 96 4.79 2.97 -6.55
N LEU A 97 3.76 3.14 -5.71
CA LEU A 97 2.54 2.32 -5.75
C LEU A 97 1.83 2.45 -7.10
N ARG A 98 1.74 3.67 -7.67
CA ARG A 98 1.18 3.87 -9.01
C ARG A 98 1.93 3.09 -10.08
N ARG A 99 3.26 3.02 -10.00
CA ARG A 99 4.07 2.22 -10.94
C ARG A 99 3.76 0.73 -10.80
N LEU A 100 3.73 0.20 -9.57
CA LEU A 100 3.41 -1.21 -9.32
C LEU A 100 2.00 -1.61 -9.79
N LEU A 101 1.04 -0.67 -9.73
CA LEU A 101 -0.33 -0.90 -10.19
C LEU A 101 -0.43 -1.07 -11.71
N LEU A 102 0.51 -0.51 -12.49
CA LEU A 102 0.54 -0.69 -13.93
C LEU A 102 0.90 -2.15 -14.26
N PRO A 103 0.24 -2.77 -15.24
CA PRO A 103 0.64 -4.10 -15.69
C PRO A 103 2.10 -4.05 -16.17
N PRO A 104 2.91 -5.08 -15.88
CA PRO A 104 4.29 -5.14 -16.37
C PRO A 104 4.28 -5.05 -17.89
N HIS A 105 5.21 -4.27 -18.45
CA HIS A 105 5.33 -4.16 -19.89
C HIS A 105 5.83 -5.51 -20.46
N PRO A 106 5.43 -5.92 -21.67
CA PRO A 106 5.95 -7.15 -22.30
C PRO A 106 7.49 -7.23 -22.41
N ASP A 107 8.19 -6.10 -22.27
CA ASP A 107 9.65 -6.01 -22.30
C ASP A 107 10.30 -5.94 -20.90
N ASP A 108 9.54 -6.04 -19.80
CA ASP A 108 10.08 -6.08 -18.42
C ASP A 108 10.59 -7.50 -18.05
N HIS A 109 11.50 -8.05 -18.87
CA HIS A 109 12.14 -9.35 -18.68
C HIS A 109 13.63 -9.23 -18.33
#